data_AF-A0A6M8VRI2-F1
#
_entry.id   AF-A0A6M8VRI2-F1
#
_cell.length_a   1.000
_cell.length_b   1.000
_cell.length_c   1.000
_cell.angle_alpha   90.00
_cell.angle_beta   90.00
_cell.angle_gamma   90.00
#
_symmetry.space_group_name_H-M   'P 1'
#
loop_
_entity.id
_entity.type
_entity.pdbx_description
1 polymer ?
#
loop_
_entity_poly.entity_id
_entity_poly.type
_entity_poly.pdbx_seq_one_letter_code
_entity_poly.pdbx_strand_id
1 'polypeptide(L)'
;MISLAVAVISLGYNTWRNETSELHRNWRQAAFQTTVELNELQQIVLYRRYFHGREEHPYQPIRDAETWVTGWGKVASIRDLTSVLPEPLPARGQSLHATWEQHAGDLDSGGQAAQRAEDELMGTIDDTRQATIGLIEQLR
;
A
#
# COMPACT_ATOMS: atom_id res chain seq x y z
N MET A 1 11.51 51.55 6.27
CA MET A 1 11.28 50.64 5.12
C MET A 1 12.03 49.31 5.24
N ILE A 2 13.28 49.30 5.72
CA ILE A 2 14.05 48.05 5.91
C ILE A 2 13.36 47.10 6.90
N SER A 3 12.82 47.60 8.03
CA SER A 3 12.11 46.78 9.02
C SER A 3 10.86 46.09 8.48
N LEU A 4 10.05 46.79 7.67
CA LEU A 4 8.87 46.23 7.03
C LEU A 4 9.25 45.15 6.00
N ALA A 5 10.27 45.40 5.19
CA ALA A 5 10.76 44.43 4.23
C ALA A 5 11.27 43.14 4.92
N VAL A 6 12.05 43.29 6.00
CA VAL A 6 12.52 42.16 6.80
C VAL A 6 11.35 41.38 7.43
N ALA A 7 10.33 42.07 7.93
CA ALA A 7 9.14 41.41 8.50
C ALA A 7 8.37 40.57 7.47
N VAL A 8 8.15 41.11 6.26
CA VAL A 8 7.46 40.38 5.18
C VAL A 8 8.26 39.16 4.71
N ILE A 9 9.59 39.30 4.55
CA ILE A 9 10.47 38.20 4.16
C ILE A 9 10.50 37.11 5.24
N SER A 10 10.60 37.50 6.51
CA SER A 10 10.62 36.56 7.64
C SER A 10 9.30 35.77 7.76
N LEU A 11 8.16 36.44 7.57
CA LEU A 11 6.85 35.78 7.58
C LEU A 11 6.72 34.80 6.41
N GLY A 12 7.07 35.22 5.18
CA GLY A 12 7.01 34.35 4.00
C GLY A 12 7.89 33.12 4.14
N TYR A 13 9.11 33.27 4.65
CA TYR A 13 10.01 32.15 4.91
C TYR A 13 9.46 31.19 5.97
N ASN A 14 8.91 31.70 7.07
CA ASN A 14 8.33 30.87 8.12
C ASN A 14 7.09 30.11 7.63
N THR A 15 6.21 30.74 6.85
CA THR A 15 5.03 30.09 6.27
C THR A 15 5.43 28.97 5.33
N TRP A 16 6.32 29.25 4.37
CA TRP A 16 6.79 28.24 3.41
C TRP A 16 7.47 27.05 4.09
N ARG A 17 8.34 27.32 5.07
CA ARG A 17 9.00 26.28 5.87
C ARG A 17 7.98 25.43 6.65
N ASN A 18 6.97 26.07 7.23
CA ASN A 18 5.96 25.35 8.01
C ASN A 18 5.11 24.45 7.11
N GLU A 19 4.65 24.94 5.98
CA GLU A 19 3.86 24.17 5.01
C GLU A 19 4.62 22.97 4.46
N THR A 20 5.91 23.14 4.15
CA THR A 20 6.80 22.04 3.72
C THR A 20 6.95 20.98 4.83
N SER A 21 7.12 21.41 6.08
CA SER A 21 7.23 20.50 7.23
C SER A 21 5.93 19.74 7.49
N GLU A 22 4.77 20.39 7.32
CA GLU A 22 3.46 19.76 7.46
C GLU A 22 3.21 18.74 6.34
N LEU A 23 3.56 19.09 5.10
CA LEU A 23 3.48 18.17 3.95
C LEU A 23 4.31 16.91 4.19
N HIS A 24 5.58 17.07 4.61
CA HIS A 24 6.45 15.92 4.92
C HIS A 24 5.90 15.06 6.07
N ARG A 25 5.28 15.68 7.08
CA ARG A 25 4.64 14.95 8.18
C ARG A 25 3.45 14.11 7.68
N ASN A 26 2.60 14.70 6.84
CA ASN A 26 1.43 14.02 6.28
C ASN A 26 1.85 12.85 5.39
N TRP A 27 2.84 13.07 4.51
CA TRP A 27 3.38 12.00 3.67
C TRP A 27 4.01 10.88 4.48
N ARG A 28 4.76 11.21 5.54
CA ARG A 28 5.36 10.20 6.41
C ARG A 28 4.29 9.35 7.10
N GLN A 29 3.22 9.96 7.59
CA GLN A 29 2.11 9.25 8.21
C GLN A 29 1.42 8.30 7.22
N ALA A 30 1.09 8.79 6.02
CA ALA A 30 0.47 7.97 4.97
C ALA A 30 1.39 6.85 4.48
N ALA A 31 2.70 7.10 4.34
CA ALA A 31 3.68 6.10 3.93
C ALA A 31 3.83 4.96 4.96
N PHE A 32 3.87 5.29 6.26
CA PHE A 32 3.89 4.26 7.30
C PHE A 32 2.61 3.42 7.33
N GLN A 33 1.44 4.07 7.22
CA GLN A 33 0.18 3.33 7.11
C GLN A 33 0.18 2.42 5.88
N THR A 34 0.62 2.92 4.72
CA THR A 34 0.73 2.13 3.49
C THR A 34 1.60 0.89 3.69
N THR A 35 2.71 1.02 4.43
CA THR A 35 3.61 -0.11 4.74
C THR A 35 2.92 -1.18 5.59
N VAL A 36 2.12 -0.77 6.57
CA VAL A 36 1.33 -1.70 7.40
C VAL A 36 0.31 -2.43 6.55
N GLU A 37 -0.46 -1.72 5.73
CA GLU A 37 -1.47 -2.33 4.85
C GLU A 37 -0.84 -3.31 3.84
N LEU A 38 0.34 -3.00 3.29
CA LEU A 38 1.08 -3.90 2.39
C LEU A 38 1.52 -5.19 3.09
N ASN A 39 1.98 -5.10 4.35
CA ASN A 39 2.39 -6.27 5.12
C ASN A 39 1.19 -7.17 5.44
N GLU A 40 0.06 -6.58 5.79
CA GLU A 40 -1.18 -7.33 6.05
C GLU A 40 -1.73 -7.97 4.77
N LEU A 41 -1.67 -7.27 3.64
CA LEU A 41 -2.03 -7.86 2.34
C LEU A 41 -1.13 -9.05 1.99
N GLN A 42 0.19 -8.95 2.22
CA GLN A 42 1.12 -10.07 2.02
C GLN A 42 0.72 -11.28 2.86
N GLN A 43 0.33 -11.08 4.13
CA GLN A 43 -0.13 -12.17 4.99
C GLN A 43 -1.39 -12.83 4.42
N ILE A 44 -2.33 -12.05 3.89
CA ILE A 44 -3.54 -12.57 3.24
C ILE A 44 -3.18 -13.40 2.00
N VAL A 45 -2.28 -12.91 1.14
CA VAL A 45 -1.83 -13.67 -0.05
C VAL A 45 -1.26 -15.02 0.35
N LEU A 46 -0.35 -15.03 1.34
CA LEU A 46 0.29 -16.26 1.82
C LEU A 46 -0.70 -17.19 2.53
N TYR A 47 -1.61 -16.65 3.34
CA TYR A 47 -2.63 -17.44 4.00
C TYR A 47 -3.53 -18.15 2.98
N ARG A 48 -4.06 -17.41 2.02
CA ARG A 48 -4.92 -17.97 0.96
C ARG A 48 -4.17 -19.01 0.11
N ARG A 49 -2.90 -18.76 -0.19
CA ARG A 49 -2.07 -19.66 -0.99
C ARG A 49 -1.77 -21.01 -0.32
N TYR A 50 -1.48 -21.00 0.98
CA TYR A 50 -0.90 -22.15 1.69
C TYR A 50 -1.83 -22.77 2.73
N PHE A 51 -2.86 -22.06 3.18
CA PHE A 51 -3.73 -22.48 4.27
C PHE A 51 -5.21 -22.59 3.88
N HIS A 52 -5.59 -22.18 2.66
CA HIS A 52 -6.93 -22.45 2.12
C HIS A 52 -7.22 -23.96 2.11
N GLY A 53 -8.37 -24.34 2.67
CA GLY A 53 -8.85 -25.74 2.69
C GLY A 53 -8.10 -26.71 3.62
N ARG A 54 -7.21 -26.24 4.49
CA ARG A 54 -6.50 -27.07 5.49
C ARG A 54 -7.13 -27.07 6.89
N GLU A 55 -8.17 -26.28 7.12
CA GLU A 55 -9.01 -26.42 8.31
C GLU A 55 -9.96 -27.62 8.10
N GLU A 56 -9.96 -28.55 9.05
CA GLU A 56 -10.50 -29.92 9.01
C GLU A 56 -12.03 -30.03 8.83
N HIS A 57 -12.63 -29.36 7.85
CA HIS A 57 -14.05 -29.50 7.54
C HIS A 57 -14.26 -30.24 6.22
N PRO A 58 -14.66 -31.54 6.25
CA PRO A 58 -14.68 -32.40 5.08
C PRO A 58 -15.74 -32.07 4.02
N TYR A 59 -16.51 -30.99 4.15
CA TYR A 59 -17.67 -30.74 3.29
C TYR A 59 -17.77 -29.34 2.67
N GLN A 60 -16.78 -28.47 2.80
CA GLN A 60 -16.87 -27.17 2.13
C GLN A 60 -15.49 -26.50 1.97
N PRO A 61 -14.94 -26.38 0.74
CA PRO A 61 -13.89 -25.41 0.48
C PRO A 61 -14.54 -24.04 0.49
N ILE A 62 -14.76 -23.48 1.68
CA ILE A 62 -15.15 -22.09 1.79
C ILE A 62 -13.92 -21.33 1.33
N ARG A 63 -14.00 -20.61 0.20
CA ARG A 63 -13.23 -19.37 0.07
C ARG A 63 -13.42 -18.67 1.38
N ASP A 64 -12.40 -18.61 2.21
CA ASP A 64 -12.52 -17.96 3.50
C ASP A 64 -13.00 -16.53 3.24
N ALA A 65 -14.29 -16.32 3.48
CA ALA A 65 -14.99 -15.13 3.03
C ALA A 65 -14.40 -13.90 3.73
N GLU A 66 -13.83 -14.12 4.92
CA GLU A 66 -13.09 -13.14 5.67
C GLU A 66 -11.83 -12.71 4.94
N THR A 67 -10.93 -13.62 4.56
CA THR A 67 -9.71 -13.24 3.83
C THR A 67 -9.95 -12.76 2.40
N TRP A 68 -11.03 -13.23 1.74
CA TRP A 68 -11.47 -12.69 0.46
C TRP A 68 -11.87 -11.21 0.59
N VAL A 69 -12.79 -10.88 1.50
CA VAL A 69 -13.29 -9.51 1.70
C VAL A 69 -12.19 -8.61 2.26
N THR A 70 -11.40 -9.12 3.21
CA THR A 70 -10.30 -8.38 3.83
C THR A 70 -9.24 -8.04 2.79
N GLY A 71 -8.88 -8.97 1.90
CA GLY A 71 -7.91 -8.70 0.83
C GLY A 71 -8.35 -7.57 -0.10
N TRP A 72 -9.62 -7.57 -0.51
CA TRP A 72 -10.21 -6.45 -1.27
C TRP A 72 -10.18 -5.12 -0.52
N GLY A 73 -10.49 -5.15 0.79
CA GLY A 73 -10.37 -3.99 1.66
C GLY A 73 -8.94 -3.45 1.72
N LYS A 74 -7.94 -4.33 1.84
CA LYS A 74 -6.52 -3.96 1.90
C LYS A 74 -6.03 -3.32 0.61
N VAL A 75 -6.33 -3.89 -0.57
CA VAL A 75 -5.89 -3.28 -1.84
C VAL A 75 -6.57 -1.95 -2.11
N ALA A 76 -7.83 -1.76 -1.69
CA ALA A 76 -8.51 -0.47 -1.76
C ALA A 76 -7.84 0.56 -0.83
N SER A 77 -7.57 0.20 0.43
CA SER A 77 -6.85 1.06 1.38
C SER A 77 -5.47 1.47 0.84
N ILE A 78 -4.71 0.54 0.27
CA ILE A 78 -3.39 0.85 -0.30
C ILE A 78 -3.52 1.80 -1.48
N ARG A 79 -4.46 1.57 -2.40
CA ARG A 79 -4.71 2.48 -3.53
C ARG A 79 -5.08 3.89 -3.06
N ASP A 80 -5.94 3.98 -2.05
CA ASP A 80 -6.42 5.27 -1.56
C ASP A 80 -5.31 6.01 -0.79
N LEU A 81 -4.53 5.33 0.04
CA LEU A 81 -3.37 5.91 0.74
C LEU A 81 -2.26 6.36 -0.23
N THR A 82 -1.98 5.57 -1.26
CA THR A 82 -0.96 5.92 -2.25
C THR A 82 -1.40 7.09 -3.14
N SER A 83 -2.70 7.33 -3.31
CA SER A 83 -3.21 8.46 -4.11
C SER A 83 -2.85 9.85 -3.57
N VAL A 84 -2.55 9.96 -2.27
CA VAL A 84 -2.14 11.21 -1.61
C VAL A 84 -0.63 11.34 -1.43
N LEU A 85 0.13 10.36 -1.92
CA LEU A 85 1.59 10.33 -1.91
C LEU A 85 2.14 10.80 -3.27
N PRO A 86 3.38 11.31 -3.32
CA PRO A 86 4.00 11.71 -4.58
C PRO A 86 4.26 10.50 -5.49
N GLU A 87 4.44 10.76 -6.78
CA GLU A 87 4.86 9.74 -7.74
C GLU A 87 6.16 9.04 -7.30
N PRO A 88 6.31 7.71 -7.54
CA PRO A 88 5.46 6.86 -8.38
C PRO A 88 4.29 6.16 -7.65
N LEU A 89 3.98 6.53 -6.40
CA LEU A 89 3.11 5.74 -5.53
C LEU A 89 1.67 5.60 -6.01
N PRO A 90 0.99 6.65 -6.53
CA PRO A 90 -0.37 6.51 -7.05
C PRO A 90 -0.48 5.44 -8.14
N ALA A 91 0.47 5.40 -9.08
CA ALA A 91 0.51 4.40 -10.14
C ALA A 91 0.76 2.99 -9.59
N ARG A 92 1.64 2.85 -8.59
CA ARG A 92 1.92 1.55 -7.94
C ARG A 92 0.70 1.00 -7.19
N GLY A 93 -0.02 1.84 -6.46
CA GLY A 93 -1.25 1.43 -5.77
C GLY A 93 -2.35 0.99 -6.74
N GLN A 94 -2.51 1.68 -7.87
CA GLN A 94 -3.45 1.25 -8.92
C GLN A 94 -3.02 -0.09 -9.55
N SER A 95 -1.73 -0.25 -9.84
CA SER A 95 -1.19 -1.51 -10.37
C SER A 95 -1.45 -2.67 -9.42
N LEU A 96 -1.21 -2.50 -8.11
CA LEU A 96 -1.47 -3.52 -7.11
C LEU A 96 -2.95 -3.91 -7.05
N HIS A 97 -3.85 -2.92 -7.09
CA HIS A 97 -5.29 -3.19 -7.13
C HIS A 97 -5.69 -3.99 -8.38
N ALA A 98 -5.14 -3.64 -9.55
CA ALA A 98 -5.41 -4.37 -10.79
C ALA A 98 -4.85 -5.79 -10.77
N THR A 99 -3.62 -5.99 -10.28
CA THR A 99 -3.02 -7.33 -10.10
C THR A 99 -3.88 -8.18 -9.17
N TRP A 100 -4.40 -7.61 -8.08
CA TRP A 100 -5.33 -8.31 -7.19
C TRP A 100 -6.63 -8.69 -7.88
N GLU A 101 -7.26 -7.77 -8.59
CA GLU A 101 -8.48 -8.06 -9.36
C GLU A 101 -8.28 -9.24 -10.33
N GLN A 102 -7.13 -9.28 -10.98
CA GLN A 102 -6.79 -10.34 -11.93
C GLN A 102 -6.50 -11.69 -11.25
N HIS A 103 -5.78 -11.70 -10.13
CA HIS A 103 -5.16 -12.92 -9.58
C HIS A 103 -5.76 -13.42 -8.28
N ALA A 104 -6.57 -12.63 -7.57
CA ALA A 104 -7.13 -13.03 -6.28
C ALA A 104 -7.95 -14.33 -6.35
N GLY A 105 -8.63 -14.59 -7.47
CA GLY A 105 -9.39 -15.82 -7.68
C GLY A 105 -8.53 -17.08 -7.83
N ASP A 106 -7.30 -16.93 -8.32
CA ASP A 106 -6.41 -18.02 -8.69
C ASP A 106 -5.58 -18.54 -7.50
N LEU A 107 -5.44 -17.76 -6.42
CA LEU A 107 -4.67 -18.14 -5.23
C LEU A 107 -5.11 -19.47 -4.61
N ASP A 108 -6.41 -19.78 -4.68
CA ASP A 108 -7.01 -20.98 -4.11
C ASP A 108 -7.01 -22.17 -5.09
N SER A 109 -6.61 -21.96 -6.36
CA SER A 109 -6.77 -22.93 -7.46
C SER A 109 -5.69 -24.04 -7.49
N GLY A 110 -4.63 -23.88 -6.69
CA GLY A 110 -3.45 -24.75 -6.72
C GLY A 110 -2.69 -24.71 -8.05
N GLY A 111 -1.64 -25.53 -8.16
CA GLY A 111 -0.88 -25.70 -9.40
C GLY A 111 -0.19 -24.42 -9.92
N GLN A 112 -0.03 -24.33 -11.24
CA GLN A 112 0.69 -23.21 -11.89
C GLN A 112 -0.06 -21.88 -11.83
N ALA A 113 -1.40 -21.90 -11.79
CA ALA A 113 -2.21 -20.69 -11.71
C ALA A 113 -2.03 -20.00 -10.34
N ALA A 114 -2.12 -20.77 -9.26
CA ALA A 114 -1.85 -20.25 -7.91
C ALA A 114 -0.41 -19.76 -7.75
N GLN A 115 0.58 -20.45 -8.33
CA GLN A 115 1.97 -20.01 -8.30
C GLN A 115 2.16 -18.66 -9.00
N ARG A 116 1.61 -18.51 -10.22
CA ARG A 116 1.68 -17.24 -10.96
C ARG A 116 0.98 -16.11 -10.18
N ALA A 117 -0.19 -16.39 -9.62
CA ALA A 117 -0.92 -15.42 -8.82
C ALA A 117 -0.11 -14.93 -7.61
N GLU A 118 0.52 -15.87 -6.89
CA GLU A 118 1.42 -15.57 -5.77
C GLU A 118 2.61 -14.71 -6.24
N ASP A 119 3.33 -15.13 -7.28
CA ASP A 119 4.53 -14.45 -7.76
C ASP A 119 4.22 -13.00 -8.20
N GLU A 120 3.16 -12.80 -8.97
CA GLU A 120 2.75 -11.46 -9.46
C GLU A 120 2.28 -10.54 -8.33
N LEU A 121 1.50 -11.08 -7.38
CA LEU A 121 1.02 -10.31 -6.23
C LEU A 121 2.16 -9.92 -5.30
N MET A 122 3.04 -10.87 -4.97
CA MET A 122 4.21 -10.62 -4.14
C MET A 122 5.15 -9.61 -4.79
N GLY A 123 5.40 -9.75 -6.09
CA GLY A 123 6.18 -8.78 -6.86
C GLY A 123 5.59 -7.36 -6.81
N THR A 124 4.27 -7.23 -7.02
CA THR A 124 3.62 -5.91 -7.01
C THR A 124 3.57 -5.29 -5.59
N ILE A 125 3.41 -6.12 -4.55
CA ILE A 125 3.50 -5.69 -3.15
C ILE A 125 4.91 -5.16 -2.84
N ASP A 126 5.94 -5.91 -3.22
CA ASP A 126 7.34 -5.52 -2.97
C ASP A 126 7.73 -4.25 -3.74
N ASP A 127 7.31 -4.12 -5.00
CA ASP A 127 7.51 -2.91 -5.79
C ASP A 127 6.88 -1.68 -5.12
N THR A 128 5.65 -1.82 -4.61
CA THR A 128 4.94 -0.73 -3.91
C THR A 128 5.62 -0.41 -2.57
N ARG A 129 6.08 -1.43 -1.84
CA ARG A 129 6.81 -1.29 -0.58
C ARG A 129 8.14 -0.57 -0.80
N GLN A 130 8.91 -0.94 -1.81
CA GLN A 130 10.19 -0.30 -2.13
C GLN A 130 10.01 1.18 -2.48
N ALA A 131 9.00 1.52 -3.30
CA ALA A 131 8.66 2.91 -3.58
C ALA A 131 8.28 3.69 -2.31
N THR A 132 7.52 3.05 -1.40
CA THR A 132 7.09 3.67 -0.14
C THR A 132 8.28 3.92 0.80
N ILE A 133 9.19 2.95 0.93
CA ILE A 133 10.42 3.09 1.73
C ILE A 133 11.31 4.18 1.14
N GLY A 134 11.47 4.22 -0.19
CA GLY A 134 12.23 5.27 -0.87
C GLY A 134 11.70 6.67 -0.56
N LEU A 135 10.37 6.86 -0.50
CA LEU A 135 9.79 8.11 -0.05
C LEU A 135 10.15 8.41 1.42
N ILE A 136 10.02 7.45 2.33
CA ILE A 136 10.35 7.65 3.75
C ILE A 136 11.81 8.10 3.94
N GLU A 137 12.73 7.54 3.16
CA GLU A 137 14.15 7.93 3.17
C GLU A 137 14.37 9.37 2.68
N GLN A 138 13.64 9.81 1.66
CA GLN A 138 13.70 11.18 1.14
C GLN A 138 13.11 12.22 2.10
N LEU A 139 12.22 11.80 3.00
CA LEU A 139 11.57 12.68 3.98
C LEU A 139 12.36 12.84 5.29
N ARG A 140 13.57 12.26 5.39
CA ARG A 140 14.47 12.46 6.54
C ARG A 140 15.05 13.87 6.57
#